data_AF-A0A7V2S5N3-F1
#
_entry.id   AF-A0A7V2S5N3-F1
#
_cell.length_a   1.000
_cell.length_b   1.000
_cell.length_c   1.000
_cell.angle_alpha   90.00
_cell.angle_beta   90.00
_cell.angle_gamma   90.00
#
_symmetry.space_group_name_H-M   'P 1'
#
loop_
_entity.id
_entity.type
_entity.pdbx_description
1 polymer ?
#
loop_
_entity_poly.entity_id
_entity_poly.type
_entity_poly.pdbx_seq_one_letter_code
_entity_poly.pdbx_strand_id
1 'polypeptide(L)'
;MALIQCPVCKKRVSSRAAQCSHCGAPIASQDDEQTERAEARNRWKLNRRLQNISFVMLLFFLLGFLLFWYNKSDPTGWKYILGQFAMAVGFVGYSVVRIYKLVKK
;
A
#
# COMPACT_ATOMS: atom_id res chain seq x y z
N MET A 1 -27.24 -15.23 12.02
CA MET A 1 -26.17 -15.41 11.01
C MET A 1 -24.85 -15.02 11.67
N ALA A 2 -23.87 -15.93 11.73
CA ALA A 2 -22.58 -15.66 12.38
C ALA A 2 -21.55 -15.21 11.34
N LEU A 3 -20.98 -14.02 11.53
CA LEU A 3 -19.79 -13.61 10.80
C LEU A 3 -18.58 -14.23 11.51
N ILE A 4 -17.76 -14.97 10.76
CA ILE A 4 -16.49 -15.51 11.23
C ILE A 4 -15.33 -14.64 10.76
N GLN A 5 -14.18 -14.72 11.42
CA GLN A 5 -12.96 -14.10 10.91
C GLN A 5 -12.26 -15.04 9.94
N CYS A 6 -11.88 -14.53 8.77
CA CYS A 6 -11.09 -15.30 7.82
C CYS A 6 -9.71 -15.62 8.42
N PRO A 7 -9.24 -16.89 8.41
CA PRO A 7 -7.94 -17.26 8.98
C PRO A 7 -6.77 -16.56 8.27
N VAL A 8 -6.90 -16.28 6.98
CA VAL A 8 -5.84 -15.71 6.12
C VAL A 8 -5.75 -14.18 6.19
N CYS A 9 -6.89 -13.48 6.20
CA CYS A 9 -6.91 -12.02 6.11
C CYS A 9 -7.48 -11.31 7.35
N LYS A 10 -7.98 -12.07 8.33
CA LYS A 10 -8.60 -11.60 9.58
C LYS A 10 -9.79 -10.64 9.38
N LYS A 11 -10.28 -10.47 8.16
CA LYS A 11 -11.50 -9.72 7.87
C LYS A 11 -12.73 -10.58 8.15
N ARG A 12 -13.84 -9.93 8.53
CA ARG A 12 -15.11 -10.59 8.82
C ARG A 12 -15.75 -11.09 7.52
N VAL A 13 -16.14 -12.36 7.50
CA VAL A 13 -16.78 -13.03 6.36
C VAL A 13 -17.92 -13.92 6.84
N SER A 14 -18.91 -14.17 5.99
CA SER A 14 -20.02 -15.06 6.32
C SER A 14 -19.52 -16.49 6.48
N SER A 15 -19.95 -17.18 7.53
CA SER A 15 -19.62 -18.59 7.76
C SER A 15 -20.18 -19.55 6.71
N ARG A 16 -21.09 -19.08 5.84
CA ARG A 16 -21.65 -19.87 4.72
C ARG A 16 -20.94 -19.63 3.38
N ALA A 17 -20.00 -18.70 3.30
CA ALA A 17 -19.33 -18.39 2.04
C ALA A 17 -18.31 -19.50 1.71
N ALA A 18 -18.35 -20.07 0.50
CA ALA A 18 -17.36 -21.06 0.06
C ALA A 18 -15.93 -20.47 0.02
N GLN A 19 -15.82 -19.18 -0.27
CA GLN A 19 -14.57 -18.44 -0.39
C GLN A 19 -14.67 -17.04 0.22
N CYS A 20 -13.55 -16.53 0.76
CA CYS A 20 -13.45 -15.19 1.32
C CYS A 20 -13.55 -14.12 0.23
N SER A 21 -14.49 -13.19 0.37
CA SER A 21 -14.69 -12.06 -0.54
C SER A 21 -13.54 -11.04 -0.57
N HIS A 22 -12.61 -11.09 0.39
CA HIS A 22 -11.49 -10.14 0.47
C HIS A 22 -10.16 -10.70 -0.05
N CYS A 23 -9.83 -11.94 0.29
CA CYS A 23 -8.55 -12.55 -0.11
C CYS A 23 -8.71 -13.67 -1.15
N GLY A 24 -9.92 -14.23 -1.32
CA GLY A 24 -10.19 -15.36 -2.21
C GLY A 24 -9.79 -16.72 -1.62
N ALA A 25 -9.51 -16.80 -0.31
CA ALA A 25 -9.19 -18.08 0.34
C ALA A 25 -10.46 -18.95 0.49
N PRO A 26 -10.40 -20.26 0.23
CA PRO A 26 -11.50 -21.17 0.51
C PRO A 26 -11.76 -21.22 2.02
N ILE A 27 -13.03 -21.12 2.42
CA ILE A 27 -13.48 -21.18 3.83
C ILE A 27 -14.13 -22.53 4.13
N ALA A 28 -14.78 -23.13 3.12
CA ALA A 28 -15.52 -24.38 3.26
C ALA A 28 -14.64 -25.64 3.30
N SER A 29 -13.41 -25.57 2.78
CA SER A 29 -12.45 -26.68 2.77
C SER A 29 -11.18 -26.24 3.49
N GLN A 30 -11.04 -26.66 4.75
CA GLN A 30 -9.81 -26.52 5.54
C GLN A 30 -8.77 -27.54 5.06
N ASP A 31 -8.40 -27.49 3.77
CA ASP A 31 -7.15 -28.12 3.34
C ASP A 31 -6.02 -27.20 3.80
N ASP A 32 -5.22 -27.67 4.75
CA ASP A 32 -4.07 -26.92 5.30
C ASP A 32 -3.11 -26.45 4.19
N GLU A 33 -2.97 -27.22 3.11
CA GLU A 33 -2.16 -26.83 1.95
C GLU A 33 -2.75 -25.63 1.19
N GLN A 34 -4.09 -25.56 1.07
CA GLN A 34 -4.76 -24.48 0.35
C GLN A 34 -4.76 -23.17 1.15
N THR A 35 -4.86 -23.27 2.48
CA THR A 35 -4.77 -22.12 3.38
C THR A 35 -3.34 -21.57 3.41
N GLU A 36 -2.29 -22.40 3.49
CA GLU A 36 -0.89 -21.97 3.40
C GLU A 36 -0.59 -21.24 2.07
N ARG A 37 -1.04 -21.82 0.95
CA ARG A 37 -0.91 -21.17 -0.38
C ARG A 37 -1.67 -19.84 -0.43
N ALA A 38 -2.84 -19.74 0.21
CA ALA A 38 -3.61 -18.49 0.29
C ALA A 38 -2.94 -17.43 1.17
N GLU A 39 -2.30 -17.83 2.27
CA GLU A 39 -1.49 -16.95 3.11
C GLU A 39 -0.27 -16.42 2.37
N ALA A 40 0.48 -17.30 1.69
CA ALA A 40 1.60 -16.89 0.84
C ALA A 40 1.13 -15.85 -0.18
N ARG A 41 0.05 -16.12 -0.93
CA ARG A 41 -0.51 -15.14 -1.89
C ARG A 41 -0.87 -13.80 -1.24
N ASN A 42 -1.41 -13.81 -0.01
CA ASN A 42 -1.78 -12.58 0.69
C ASN A 42 -0.57 -11.76 1.12
N ARG A 43 0.49 -12.42 1.62
CA ARG A 43 1.78 -11.77 1.94
C ARG A 43 2.40 -11.11 0.71
N TRP A 44 2.30 -11.78 -0.45
CA TRP A 44 2.80 -11.24 -1.71
C TRP A 44 2.00 -10.01 -2.18
N LYS A 45 0.67 -10.04 -2.06
CA LYS A 45 -0.20 -8.89 -2.38
C LYS A 45 0.12 -7.67 -1.49
N LEU A 46 0.35 -7.88 -0.19
CA LEU A 46 0.71 -6.80 0.72
C LEU A 46 2.07 -6.18 0.36
N ASN A 47 3.08 -7.02 0.13
CA ASN A 47 4.41 -6.56 -0.27
C ASN A 47 4.38 -5.82 -1.61
N ARG A 48 3.59 -6.29 -2.58
CA ARG A 48 3.42 -5.64 -3.88
C ARG A 48 2.72 -4.29 -3.77
N ARG A 49 1.70 -4.16 -2.92
CA ARG A 49 1.05 -2.86 -2.64
C ARG A 49 2.02 -1.88 -1.99
N LEU A 50 2.78 -2.31 -0.99
CA LEU A 50 3.78 -1.47 -0.33
C LEU A 50 4.88 -1.02 -1.30
N GLN A 51 5.35 -1.92 -2.18
CA GLN A 51 6.31 -1.56 -3.24
C GLN A 51 5.73 -0.51 -4.20
N ASN A 52 4.51 -0.72 -4.69
CA ASN A 52 3.87 0.23 -5.60
C ASN A 52 3.67 1.60 -4.94
N ILE A 53 3.27 1.65 -3.66
CA ILE A 53 3.14 2.91 -2.91
C ILE A 53 4.49 3.63 -2.79
N SER A 54 5.59 2.91 -2.48
CA SER A 54 6.92 3.52 -2.43
C SER A 54 7.34 4.12 -3.78
N PHE A 55 7.06 3.43 -4.89
CA PHE A 55 7.35 3.94 -6.24
C PHE A 55 6.54 5.20 -6.58
N VAL A 56 5.25 5.22 -6.22
CA VAL A 56 4.39 6.40 -6.45
C VAL A 56 4.88 7.60 -5.64
N MET A 57 5.29 7.41 -4.38
CA MET A 57 5.85 8.50 -3.56
C MET A 57 7.16 9.04 -4.14
N LEU A 58 8.03 8.15 -4.61
CA LEU A 58 9.27 8.55 -5.28
C LEU A 58 9.00 9.33 -6.57
N LEU A 59 8.06 8.86 -7.39
CA LEU A 59 7.64 9.53 -8.62
C LEU A 59 7.09 10.93 -8.34
N PHE A 60 6.24 11.08 -7.31
CA PHE A 60 5.72 12.36 -6.86
C PHE A 60 6.82 13.31 -6.39
N PHE A 61 7.82 12.79 -5.67
CA PHE A 61 8.98 13.56 -5.25
C PHE A 61 9.77 14.08 -6.46
N LEU A 62 10.06 13.22 -7.44
CA LEU A 62 10.71 13.65 -8.68
C LEU A 62 9.87 14.69 -9.44
N LEU A 63 8.56 14.50 -9.54
CA LEU A 63 7.66 15.48 -10.18
C LEU A 63 7.73 16.85 -9.49
N GLY A 64 7.71 16.87 -8.16
CA GLY A 64 7.88 18.08 -7.36
C GLY A 64 9.22 18.76 -7.62
N PHE A 65 10.29 17.98 -7.81
CA PHE A 65 11.62 18.50 -8.17
C PHE A 65 11.62 19.15 -9.55
N LEU A 66 11.02 18.49 -10.54
CA LEU A 66 10.96 18.99 -11.92
C LEU A 66 10.19 20.32 -11.99
N LEU A 67 9.05 20.42 -11.28
CA LEU A 67 8.28 21.65 -11.20
C LEU A 67 9.06 22.78 -10.51
N PHE A 68 9.80 22.46 -9.44
CA PHE A 68 10.69 23.40 -8.78
C PHE A 68 11.81 23.91 -9.70
N TRP A 69 12.43 23.01 -10.47
CA TRP A 69 13.54 23.36 -11.37
C TRP A 69 13.07 24.16 -12.59
N TYR A 70 11.94 23.79 -13.19
CA TYR A 70 11.39 24.48 -14.37
C TYR A 70 10.85 25.87 -14.03
N ASN A 71 10.33 26.07 -12.82
CA ASN A 71 9.68 27.31 -12.41
C ASN A 71 10.60 28.24 -11.58
N LYS A 72 11.93 28.09 -11.73
CA LYS A 72 12.94 28.92 -11.05
C LYS A 72 12.87 30.41 -11.41
N SER A 73 12.18 30.78 -12.50
CA SER A 73 12.15 32.13 -13.04
C SER A 73 11.19 33.09 -12.31
N ASP A 74 10.24 32.58 -11.51
CA ASP A 74 9.28 33.39 -10.73
C ASP A 74 9.22 32.94 -9.25
N PRO A 75 10.07 33.52 -8.36
CA PRO A 75 10.22 33.11 -6.96
C PRO A 75 8.97 33.32 -6.09
N THR A 76 7.99 34.10 -6.53
CA THR A 76 6.78 34.49 -5.77
C THR A 76 5.52 33.76 -6.24
N GLY A 77 5.61 32.93 -7.28
CA GLY A 77 4.46 32.15 -7.76
C GLY A 77 4.06 31.06 -6.78
N TRP A 78 2.76 30.91 -6.51
CA TRP A 78 2.23 29.85 -5.62
C TRP A 78 2.66 28.44 -6.04
N LYS A 79 3.02 28.26 -7.32
CA LYS A 79 3.60 27.04 -7.89
C LYS A 79 4.95 26.67 -7.27
N TYR A 80 5.80 27.63 -6.90
CA TYR A 80 7.11 27.40 -6.26
C TYR A 80 6.93 26.86 -4.84
N ILE A 81 6.08 27.52 -4.04
CA ILE A 81 5.69 27.07 -2.70
C ILE A 81 5.08 25.67 -2.75
N LEU A 82 4.15 25.44 -3.68
CA LEU A 82 3.51 24.13 -3.87
C LEU A 82 4.53 23.03 -4.22
N GLY A 83 5.51 23.33 -5.08
CA GLY A 83 6.59 22.42 -5.42
C GLY A 83 7.46 22.05 -4.21
N GLN A 84 7.85 23.05 -3.40
CA GLN A 84 8.66 22.83 -2.20
C GLN A 84 7.92 22.00 -1.14
N PHE A 85 6.62 22.26 -0.92
CA PHE A 85 5.79 21.43 -0.05
C PHE A 85 5.63 20.01 -0.59
N ALA A 86 5.41 19.84 -1.91
CA ALA A 86 5.31 18.52 -2.53
C ALA A 86 6.61 17.71 -2.38
N MET A 87 7.77 18.35 -2.47
CA MET A 87 9.06 17.70 -2.20
C MET A 87 9.18 17.25 -0.73
N ALA A 88 8.86 18.14 0.22
CA ALA A 88 8.93 17.81 1.64
C ALA A 88 7.98 16.65 1.99
N VAL A 89 6.74 16.69 1.50
CA VAL A 89 5.75 15.64 1.71
C VAL A 89 6.15 14.34 1.03
N GLY A 90 6.68 14.38 -0.20
CA GLY A 90 7.16 13.20 -0.91
C GLY A 90 8.32 12.51 -0.17
N PHE A 91 9.26 13.29 0.36
CA PHE A 91 10.40 12.77 1.12
C PHE A 91 10.00 12.16 2.47
N VAL A 92 9.16 12.86 3.22
CA VAL A 92 8.66 12.38 4.52
C VAL A 92 7.77 11.15 4.31
N GLY A 93 6.86 11.19 3.34
CA GLY A 93 5.97 10.07 3.01
C GLY A 93 6.73 8.82 2.57
N TYR A 94 7.72 8.96 1.70
CA TYR A 94 8.60 7.85 1.31
C TYR A 94 9.34 7.26 2.52
N SER A 95 9.91 8.11 3.37
CA SER A 95 10.63 7.69 4.58
C SER A 95 9.73 6.91 5.54
N VAL A 96 8.51 7.39 5.80
CA VAL A 96 7.53 6.70 6.65
C VAL A 96 7.14 5.34 6.07
N VAL A 97 6.83 5.25 4.78
CA VAL A 97 6.49 3.97 4.12
C VAL A 97 7.66 3.00 4.18
N ARG A 98 8.89 3.50 3.99
CA ARG A 98 10.11 2.69 4.07
C ARG A 98 10.36 2.15 5.48
N ILE A 99 10.23 3.01 6.50
CA ILE A 99 10.39 2.63 7.91
C ILE A 99 9.30 1.62 8.31
N TYR A 100 8.03 1.90 7.98
CA TYR A 100 6.93 0.97 8.24
C TYR A 100 7.16 -0.40 7.60
N LYS A 101 7.68 -0.42 6.36
CA LYS A 101 8.03 -1.66 5.69
C LYS A 101 9.18 -2.40 6.38
N LEU A 102 10.20 -1.70 6.90
CA LEU A 102 11.29 -2.32 7.65
C LEU A 102 10.83 -2.88 9.00
N VAL A 103 9.95 -2.17 9.71
CA VAL A 103 9.40 -2.59 11.01
C VAL A 103 8.45 -3.79 10.88
N LYS A 104 7.72 -3.88 9.77
CA LYS A 104 6.72 -4.94 9.52
C LYS A 104 7.25 -6.11 8.69
N LYS A 105 8.50 -6.06 8.25
CA LYS A 105 9.18 -7.16 7.56
C LYS A 105 9.69 -8.16 8.59
#